data_AF-A0A554JF76-F1
#
_entry.id   AF-A0A554JF76-F1
#
_cell.length_a   1.000
_cell.length_b   1.000
_cell.length_c   1.000
_cell.angle_alpha   90.00
_cell.angle_beta   90.00
_cell.angle_gamma   90.00
#
_symmetry.space_group_name_H-M   'P 1'
#
loop_
_entity.id
_entity.type
_entity.pdbx_description
1 polymer ?
#
loop_
_entity_poly.entity_id
_entity_poly.type
_entity_poly.pdbx_seq_one_letter_code
_entity_poly.pdbx_strand_id
1 'polypeptide(L)'
;MKIEPTGNISELNDIFLKETGQGVTPKDAQALQAEGVPQKPDFPLLLFLAALFKDVLDGLDLTGVGVVITTILSLIIGAVIFLWLLGKVGFIQKRILRWAWGRYIGVMLIESIPFLKLIPTTALFVWFAHHKEDKLVKLAFSALEKAYGKFS
;
A
#
# COMPACT_ATOMS: atom_id res chain seq x y z
N MET A 1 12.24 23.89 14.20
CA MET A 1 13.67 23.55 14.40
C MET A 1 14.24 23.24 13.03
N LYS A 2 15.16 24.06 12.48
CA LYS A 2 15.83 23.73 11.21
C LYS A 2 16.90 22.70 11.51
N ILE A 3 16.73 21.48 11.02
CA ILE A 3 17.71 20.41 11.16
C ILE A 3 18.60 20.51 9.92
N GLU A 4 19.88 20.83 10.09
CA GLU A 4 20.82 20.84 8.98
C GLU A 4 21.25 19.40 8.67
N PRO A 5 21.17 18.95 7.40
CA PRO A 5 21.58 17.61 7.01
C PRO A 5 23.11 17.47 7.10
N THR A 6 23.59 16.81 8.15
CA THR A 6 24.99 16.39 8.27
C THR A 6 25.25 15.03 7.60
N GLY A 7 24.21 14.28 7.26
CA GLY A 7 24.29 12.94 6.67
C GLY A 7 24.48 12.94 5.15
N ASN A 8 25.34 12.04 4.66
CA ASN A 8 25.62 11.85 3.24
C ASN A 8 24.41 11.19 2.54
N ILE A 9 23.75 11.90 1.62
CA ILE A 9 22.58 11.42 0.86
C ILE A 9 22.88 10.11 0.10
N SER A 10 24.15 9.83 -0.21
CA SER A 10 24.55 8.56 -0.84
C SER A 10 24.25 7.33 0.03
N GLU A 11 24.45 7.41 1.35
CA GLU A 11 24.21 6.28 2.26
C GLU A 11 22.71 5.94 2.36
N LEU A 12 21.85 6.96 2.31
CA LEU A 12 20.40 6.80 2.25
C LEU A 12 20.00 6.03 0.99
N ASN A 13 20.57 6.41 -0.15
CA ASN A 13 20.26 5.78 -1.42
C ASN A 13 20.67 4.29 -1.40
N ASP A 14 21.83 3.95 -0.85
CA ASP A 14 22.33 2.58 -0.78
C ASP A 14 21.46 1.67 0.10
N ILE A 15 20.99 2.17 1.24
CA ILE A 15 20.08 1.42 2.13
C ILE A 15 18.77 1.10 1.42
N PHE A 16 18.17 2.09 0.76
CA PHE A 16 16.92 1.91 0.03
C PHE A 16 17.10 0.99 -1.18
N LEU A 17 18.20 1.13 -1.94
CA LEU A 17 18.53 0.24 -3.05
C LEU A 17 18.64 -1.21 -2.58
N LYS A 18 19.32 -1.45 -1.45
CA LYS A 18 19.50 -2.80 -0.90
C LYS A 18 18.20 -3.43 -0.42
N GLU A 19 17.33 -2.65 0.23
CA GLU A 19 16.11 -3.16 0.87
C GLU A 19 14.89 -3.24 -0.05
N THR A 20 14.83 -2.36 -1.05
CA THR A 20 13.66 -2.24 -1.95
C THR A 20 14.00 -2.55 -3.40
N GLY A 21 15.28 -2.68 -3.75
CA GLY A 21 15.75 -2.77 -5.14
C GLY A 21 15.59 -1.45 -5.91
N GLN A 22 15.26 -0.35 -5.24
CA GLN A 22 14.97 0.94 -5.85
C GLN A 22 15.70 2.06 -5.13
N GLY A 23 16.41 2.90 -5.89
CA GLY A 23 17.08 4.07 -5.36
C GLY A 23 16.10 5.19 -5.01
N VAL A 24 16.46 5.97 -4.00
CA VAL A 24 15.79 7.21 -3.59
C VAL A 24 16.19 8.28 -4.58
N THR A 25 15.22 8.89 -5.26
CA THR A 25 15.55 10.04 -6.11
C THR A 25 15.80 11.26 -5.24
N PRO A 26 16.61 12.23 -5.69
CA PRO A 26 16.83 13.48 -4.94
C PRO A 26 15.51 14.21 -4.60
N LYS A 27 14.48 14.04 -5.42
CA LYS A 27 13.12 14.57 -5.19
C LYS A 27 12.42 13.89 -4.00
N ASP A 28 12.62 12.59 -3.83
CA ASP A 28 12.03 11.84 -2.71
C ASP A 28 12.66 12.26 -1.38
N ALA A 29 13.97 12.53 -1.38
CA ALA A 29 14.68 13.05 -0.21
C ALA A 29 14.20 14.47 0.17
N GLN A 30 13.97 15.34 -0.82
CA GLN A 30 13.40 16.67 -0.59
C GLN A 30 11.95 16.60 -0.08
N ALA A 31 11.14 15.66 -0.59
CA ALA A 31 9.78 15.44 -0.11
C ALA A 31 9.78 14.98 1.36
N LEU A 32 10.67 14.06 1.73
CA LEU A 32 10.83 13.61 3.13
C LEU A 32 11.28 14.73 4.07
N GLN A 33 12.11 15.67 3.60
CA GLN A 33 12.48 16.85 4.38
C GLN A 33 11.33 17.85 4.51
N ALA A 34 10.53 18.04 3.45
CA ALA A 34 9.46 19.04 3.42
C ALA A 34 8.20 18.59 4.19
N GLU A 35 7.82 17.32 4.07
CA GLU A 35 6.63 16.76 4.73
C GLU A 35 6.90 16.36 6.19
N GLY A 36 8.17 16.31 6.59
CA GLY A 36 8.58 15.89 7.92
C GLY A 36 8.55 14.37 8.09
N VAL A 37 8.76 13.93 9.33
CA VAL A 37 8.83 12.51 9.66
C VAL A 37 7.49 11.84 9.34
N PRO A 38 7.44 10.83 8.45
CA PRO A 38 6.19 10.17 8.11
C PRO A 38 5.61 9.50 9.35
N GLN A 39 4.36 9.81 9.68
CA GLN A 39 3.68 9.14 10.79
C GLN A 39 3.44 7.66 10.44
N LYS A 40 3.52 6.79 11.44
CA LYS A 40 3.20 5.37 11.26
C LYS A 40 1.74 5.26 10.82
N PRO A 41 1.45 4.62 9.67
CA PRO A 41 0.07 4.49 9.21
C PRO A 41 -0.67 3.54 10.15
N ASP A 42 -1.87 3.93 10.57
CA ASP A 42 -2.77 3.01 11.28
C ASP A 42 -3.28 1.92 10.32
N PHE A 43 -3.50 0.72 10.87
CA PHE A 43 -4.07 -0.37 10.10
C PHE A 43 -5.51 -0.02 9.69
N PRO A 44 -5.86 -0.07 8.39
CA PRO A 44 -7.18 0.33 7.93
C PRO A 44 -8.21 -0.78 8.19
N LEU A 45 -8.52 -1.01 9.47
CA LEU A 45 -9.33 -2.14 9.95
C LEU A 45 -10.72 -2.19 9.30
N LEU A 46 -11.35 -1.02 9.12
CA LEU A 46 -12.65 -0.93 8.44
C LEU A 46 -12.58 -1.36 6.97
N LEU A 47 -11.55 -0.94 6.22
CA LEU A 47 -11.36 -1.37 4.83
C LEU A 47 -11.03 -2.86 4.74
N PHE A 48 -10.21 -3.37 5.65
CA PHE A 48 -9.87 -4.78 5.70
C PHE A 48 -11.12 -5.64 5.97
N LEU A 49 -11.95 -5.24 6.94
CA LEU A 49 -13.22 -5.91 7.20
C LEU A 49 -14.18 -5.81 6.02
N ALA A 50 -14.30 -4.64 5.39
CA ALA A 50 -15.15 -4.47 4.21
C ALA A 50 -14.68 -5.35 3.03
N ALA A 51 -13.37 -5.45 2.81
CA ALA A 51 -12.78 -6.34 1.82
C ALA A 51 -13.05 -7.82 2.14
N LEU A 52 -12.90 -8.22 3.41
CA LEU A 52 -13.21 -9.57 3.85
C LEU A 52 -14.69 -9.91 3.67
N PHE A 53 -15.60 -9.00 4.01
CA PHE A 53 -17.04 -9.16 3.79
C PHE A 53 -17.37 -9.28 2.31
N LYS A 54 -16.77 -8.44 1.45
CA LYS A 54 -16.89 -8.53 0.01
C LYS A 54 -16.47 -9.89 -0.52
N ASP A 55 -15.30 -10.39 -0.08
CA ASP A 55 -14.79 -11.69 -0.51
C ASP A 55 -15.72 -12.85 -0.08
N VAL A 56 -16.35 -12.77 1.10
CA VAL A 56 -17.37 -13.74 1.54
C VAL A 56 -18.62 -13.67 0.68
N LEU A 57 -19.09 -12.46 0.35
CA LEU A 57 -20.28 -12.26 -0.48
C LEU A 57 -20.08 -12.79 -1.91
N ASP A 58 -18.92 -12.55 -2.51
CA ASP A 58 -18.57 -13.09 -3.83
C ASP A 58 -18.51 -14.63 -3.84
N GLY A 59 -18.22 -15.25 -2.69
CA GLY A 59 -18.24 -16.72 -2.53
C GLY A 59 -19.64 -17.31 -2.36
N LEU A 60 -20.65 -16.50 -2.01
CA LEU A 60 -22.02 -16.93 -1.71
C LEU A 60 -23.00 -16.77 -2.89
N ASP A 61 -22.49 -16.46 -4.10
CA ASP A 61 -23.24 -16.28 -5.35
C ASP A 61 -23.92 -17.58 -5.85
N LEU A 62 -24.87 -18.12 -5.09
CA LEU A 62 -25.63 -19.33 -5.41
C LEU A 62 -26.98 -19.05 -6.10
N THR A 63 -27.42 -17.78 -6.18
CA THR A 63 -28.71 -17.41 -6.80
C THR A 63 -28.56 -16.25 -7.79
N GLY A 64 -29.22 -16.34 -8.96
CA GLY A 64 -29.06 -15.36 -10.05
C GLY A 64 -29.45 -13.92 -9.70
N VAL A 65 -30.36 -13.72 -8.73
CA VAL A 65 -30.70 -12.39 -8.18
C VAL A 65 -29.62 -11.91 -7.21
N GLY A 66 -29.03 -12.83 -6.44
CA GLY A 66 -27.88 -12.55 -5.57
C GLY A 66 -26.72 -11.95 -6.36
N VAL A 67 -26.37 -12.53 -7.51
CA VAL A 67 -25.27 -12.09 -8.38
C VAL A 67 -25.37 -10.61 -8.76
N VAL A 68 -26.57 -10.10 -9.08
CA VAL A 68 -26.73 -8.69 -9.47
C VAL A 68 -26.50 -7.76 -8.28
N ILE A 69 -27.04 -8.12 -7.11
CA ILE A 69 -26.89 -7.32 -5.88
C ILE A 69 -25.44 -7.36 -5.38
N THR A 70 -24.82 -8.54 -5.35
CA THR A 70 -23.41 -8.70 -4.96
C THR A 70 -22.49 -7.95 -5.92
N THR A 71 -22.75 -7.99 -7.23
CA THR A 71 -21.95 -7.24 -8.22
C THR A 71 -21.98 -5.73 -7.96
N ILE A 72 -23.16 -5.15 -7.72
CA ILE A 72 -23.28 -3.71 -7.44
C ILE A 72 -22.56 -3.34 -6.14
N LEU A 73 -22.73 -4.14 -5.08
CA LEU A 73 -22.09 -3.90 -3.79
C LEU A 73 -20.56 -4.05 -3.88
N SER A 74 -20.08 -5.08 -4.57
CA SER A 74 -18.65 -5.31 -4.85
C SER A 74 -18.04 -4.16 -5.65
N LEU A 75 -18.79 -3.56 -6.58
CA LEU A 75 -18.35 -2.38 -7.34
C LEU A 75 -18.23 -1.14 -6.44
N ILE A 76 -19.18 -0.92 -5.52
CA ILE A 76 -19.12 0.19 -4.56
C ILE A 76 -17.93 0.02 -3.59
N ILE A 77 -17.76 -1.16 -3.01
CA ILE A 77 -16.64 -1.45 -2.08
C ILE A 77 -15.31 -1.33 -2.82
N GLY A 78 -15.21 -1.87 -4.04
CA GLY A 78 -14.05 -1.73 -4.90
C GLY A 78 -13.72 -0.27 -5.20
N ALA A 79 -14.72 0.56 -5.48
CA ALA A 79 -14.53 2.00 -5.70
C ALA A 79 -14.05 2.71 -4.43
N VAL A 80 -14.57 2.37 -3.24
CA VAL A 80 -14.11 2.93 -1.97
C VAL A 80 -12.65 2.56 -1.69
N ILE A 81 -12.27 1.29 -1.89
CA ILE A 81 -10.88 0.83 -1.75
C ILE A 81 -9.98 1.55 -2.76
N PHE A 82 -10.44 1.70 -4.00
CA PHE A 82 -9.70 2.39 -5.06
C PHE A 82 -9.48 3.87 -4.76
N LEU A 83 -10.52 4.58 -4.31
CA LEU A 83 -10.42 5.98 -3.89
C LEU A 83 -9.53 6.14 -2.66
N TRP A 84 -9.60 5.22 -1.70
CA TRP A 84 -8.72 5.20 -0.54
C TRP A 84 -7.25 5.01 -0.95
N LEU A 85 -6.97 4.10 -1.87
CA LEU A 85 -5.64 3.92 -2.45
C LEU A 85 -5.18 5.18 -3.17
N LEU A 86 -6.04 5.83 -3.97
CA LEU A 86 -5.70 7.06 -4.67
C LEU A 86 -5.36 8.21 -3.71
N GLY A 87 -6.12 8.38 -2.62
CA GLY A 87 -5.84 9.39 -1.59
C GLY A 87 -4.52 9.16 -0.87
N LYS A 88 -4.06 7.90 -0.83
CA LYS A 88 -2.77 7.48 -0.29
C LYS A 88 -1.64 7.51 -1.33
N VAL A 89 -1.81 8.08 -2.53
CA VAL A 89 -0.75 8.09 -3.57
C VAL A 89 -0.02 9.45 -3.65
N GLY A 90 0.93 9.67 -2.74
CA GLY A 90 2.03 10.63 -2.88
C GLY A 90 3.11 10.18 -3.89
N PHE A 91 4.17 10.97 -4.03
CA PHE A 91 5.22 10.76 -5.06
C PHE A 91 5.93 9.41 -4.95
N ILE A 92 6.31 9.00 -3.74
CA ILE A 92 6.91 7.69 -3.45
C ILE A 92 5.89 6.56 -3.69
N GLN A 93 4.60 6.84 -3.48
CA GLN A 93 3.52 5.87 -3.64
C GLN A 93 3.12 5.62 -5.10
N LYS A 94 3.42 6.50 -6.08
CA LYS A 94 3.23 6.16 -7.51
C LYS A 94 4.02 4.91 -7.91
N ARG A 95 5.13 4.67 -7.23
CA ARG A 95 6.00 3.49 -7.40
C ARG A 95 5.39 2.25 -6.75
N ILE A 96 4.79 2.41 -5.57
CA ILE A 96 4.01 1.35 -4.90
C ILE A 96 2.80 1.00 -5.74
N LEU A 97 2.09 1.99 -6.28
CA LEU A 97 0.89 1.83 -7.10
C LEU A 97 1.21 1.03 -8.37
N ARG A 98 2.33 1.31 -9.05
CA ARG A 98 2.76 0.54 -10.23
C ARG A 98 3.03 -0.93 -9.89
N TRP A 99 3.65 -1.20 -8.74
CA TRP A 99 3.86 -2.55 -8.24
C TRP A 99 2.54 -3.24 -7.83
N ALA A 100 1.68 -2.50 -7.13
CA ALA A 100 0.38 -2.97 -6.68
C ALA A 100 -0.52 -3.30 -7.86
N TRP A 101 -0.48 -2.49 -8.93
CA TRP A 101 -1.18 -2.74 -10.19
C TRP A 101 -0.73 -4.04 -10.86
N GLY A 102 0.58 -4.32 -10.91
CA GLY A 102 1.08 -5.57 -11.47
C GLY A 102 0.55 -6.80 -10.73
N ARG A 103 0.47 -6.73 -9.40
CA ARG A 103 -0.13 -7.80 -8.59
C ARG A 103 -1.65 -7.83 -8.67
N TYR A 104 -2.31 -6.68 -8.74
CA TYR A 104 -3.75 -6.59 -8.90
C TYR A 104 -4.21 -7.23 -10.21
N ILE A 105 -3.49 -6.99 -11.31
CA ILE A 105 -3.72 -7.70 -12.58
C ILE A 105 -3.51 -9.21 -12.40
N GLY A 106 -2.44 -9.62 -11.72
CA GLY A 106 -2.20 -11.05 -11.43
C GLY A 106 -3.33 -11.68 -10.62
N VAL A 107 -3.86 -10.96 -9.64
CA VAL A 107 -5.01 -11.38 -8.84
C VAL A 107 -6.29 -11.48 -9.68
N MET A 108 -6.57 -10.50 -10.53
CA MET A 108 -7.72 -10.52 -11.46
C MET A 108 -7.65 -11.72 -12.43
N LEU A 109 -6.44 -12.08 -12.88
CA LEU A 109 -6.22 -13.28 -13.70
C LEU A 109 -6.47 -14.57 -12.91
N ILE A 110 -6.08 -14.61 -11.63
CA ILE A 110 -6.35 -15.76 -10.74
C ILE A 110 -7.85 -15.88 -10.44
N GLU A 111 -8.54 -14.77 -10.18
CA GLU A 111 -10.00 -14.73 -9.93
C GLU A 111 -10.82 -15.16 -11.15
N SER A 112 -10.27 -15.02 -12.36
CA SER A 112 -10.90 -15.51 -13.59
C SER A 112 -11.02 -17.04 -13.60
N ILE A 113 -10.28 -17.75 -12.73
CA ILE A 113 -10.37 -19.20 -12.56
C ILE A 113 -11.44 -19.49 -11.50
N PRO A 114 -12.59 -20.11 -11.87
CA PRO A 114 -13.75 -20.24 -10.98
C PRO A 114 -13.45 -21.00 -9.68
N PHE A 115 -12.46 -21.89 -9.67
CA PHE A 115 -12.07 -22.68 -8.48
C PHE A 115 -11.18 -21.91 -7.49
N LEU A 116 -10.57 -20.79 -7.89
CA LEU A 116 -9.65 -20.00 -7.06
C LEU A 116 -10.33 -18.81 -6.35
N LYS A 117 -11.63 -18.60 -6.58
CA LYS A 117 -12.45 -17.56 -5.92
C LYS A 117 -12.57 -17.67 -4.39
N LEU A 118 -12.12 -18.78 -3.80
CA LEU A 118 -12.11 -18.99 -2.34
C LEU A 118 -11.07 -18.15 -1.59
N ILE A 119 -10.09 -17.60 -2.30
CA ILE A 119 -9.03 -16.82 -1.68
C ILE A 119 -9.55 -15.38 -1.49
N PRO A 120 -9.50 -14.80 -0.27
CA PRO A 120 -9.93 -13.43 -0.01
C PRO A 120 -8.86 -12.45 -0.52
N THR A 121 -8.83 -12.32 -1.84
CA THR A 121 -7.85 -11.57 -2.62
C THR A 121 -7.89 -10.08 -2.30
N THR A 122 -9.07 -9.50 -2.10
CA THR A 122 -9.19 -8.08 -1.79
C THR A 122 -8.71 -7.79 -0.37
N ALA A 123 -9.03 -8.65 0.60
CA ALA A 123 -8.50 -8.54 1.96
C ALA A 123 -6.97 -8.69 1.99
N LEU A 124 -6.43 -9.67 1.25
CA LEU A 124 -4.98 -9.85 1.08
C LEU A 124 -4.33 -8.62 0.46
N PHE A 125 -4.97 -8.01 -0.53
CA PHE A 125 -4.45 -6.81 -1.18
C PHE A 125 -4.36 -5.63 -0.20
N VAL A 126 -5.41 -5.37 0.57
CA VAL A 126 -5.42 -4.33 1.61
C VAL A 126 -4.30 -4.59 2.65
N TRP A 127 -4.15 -5.84 3.07
CA TRP A 127 -3.10 -6.24 4.01
C TRP A 127 -1.69 -6.03 3.44
N PHE A 128 -1.42 -6.48 2.21
CA PHE A 128 -0.11 -6.28 1.57
C PHE A 128 0.20 -4.81 1.33
N ALA A 129 -0.79 -4.01 0.92
CA ALA A 129 -0.63 -2.57 0.71
C ALA A 129 -0.20 -1.89 2.02
N HIS A 130 -0.88 -2.19 3.13
CA HIS A 130 -0.53 -1.67 4.44
C HIS A 130 0.85 -2.14 4.92
N HIS A 131 1.16 -3.43 4.79
CA HIS A 131 2.44 -3.97 5.24
C HIS A 131 3.62 -3.35 4.49
N LYS A 132 3.46 -3.09 3.19
CA LYS A 132 4.48 -2.43 2.37
C LYS A 132 4.64 -0.96 2.74
N GLU A 133 3.54 -0.27 3.05
CA GLU A 133 3.58 1.11 3.57
C GLU A 133 4.35 1.16 4.90
N ASP A 134 4.02 0.29 5.85
CA ASP A 134 4.72 0.21 7.15
C ASP A 134 6.22 -0.11 6.98
N LYS A 135 6.59 -1.00 6.05
CA LYS A 135 8.01 -1.25 5.73
C LYS A 135 8.72 0.01 5.21
N LEU A 136 8.09 0.76 4.31
CA LEU A 136 8.69 1.97 3.75
C LEU A 136 8.81 3.08 4.79
N VAL A 137 7.82 3.23 5.67
CA VAL A 137 7.86 4.18 6.77
C VAL A 137 8.97 3.81 7.74
N LYS A 138 9.10 2.54 8.14
CA LYS A 138 10.24 2.06 8.96
C LYS A 138 11.59 2.31 8.30
N LEU A 139 11.70 2.08 6.99
CA LEU A 139 12.92 2.37 6.25
C LEU A 139 13.25 3.86 6.28
N ALA A 140 12.25 4.73 6.07
CA ALA A 140 12.41 6.18 6.15
C ALA A 140 12.83 6.62 7.56
N PHE A 141 12.26 6.04 8.62
CA PHE A 141 12.67 6.29 10.01
C PHE A 141 14.12 5.87 10.26
N SER A 142 14.50 4.64 9.90
CA SER A 142 15.87 4.15 10.07
C SER A 142 16.89 4.98 9.28
N ALA A 143 16.48 5.45 8.10
CA ALA A 143 17.22 6.37 7.26
C ALA A 143 17.45 7.72 7.97
N LEU A 144 16.40 8.32 8.50
CA LEU A 144 16.46 9.59 9.22
C LEU A 144 17.28 9.46 10.52
N GLU A 145 17.09 8.39 11.28
CA GLU A 145 17.83 8.12 12.53
C GLU A 145 19.35 8.00 12.26
N LYS A 146 19.74 7.36 11.15
CA LYS A 146 21.14 7.30 10.73
C LYS A 146 21.69 8.65 10.28
N ALA A 147 20.90 9.43 9.54
CA ALA A 147 21.36 10.70 8.96
C ALA A 147 21.45 11.85 9.98
N TYR A 148 20.57 11.86 10.99
CA TYR A 148 20.41 12.98 11.93
C TYR A 148 20.60 12.59 13.40
N GLY A 149 20.82 11.31 13.71
CA GLY A 149 20.91 10.79 15.08
C GLY A 149 19.56 10.36 15.65
N LYS A 150 19.56 9.87 16.89
CA LYS A 150 18.36 9.34 17.57
C LYS A 150 17.30 10.42 17.75
N PHE A 151 16.17 10.27 17.07
CA PHE A 151 14.93 10.98 17.40
C PHE A 151 14.25 10.23 18.55
N SER A 152 14.48 10.68 19.79
CA SER A 152 13.78 10.20 20.98
C SER A 152 12.41 10.85 21.12
#